data_AF-X0X4V2-F1
#
_entry.id   AF-X0X4V2-F1
#
_cell.length_a   1.000
_cell.length_b   1.000
_cell.length_c   1.000
_cell.angle_alpha   90.00
_cell.angle_beta   90.00
_cell.angle_gamma   90.00
#
_symmetry.space_group_name_H-M   'P 1'
#
loop_
_entity.id
_entity.type
_entity.pdbx_description
1 polymer ?
#
loop_
_entity_poly.entity_id
_entity_poly.type
_entity_poly.pdbx_seq_one_letter_code
_entity_poly.pdbx_strand_id
1 'polypeptide(L)'
;MGVVSVELRNGLREKLAELAHSQWSGWMRYLFDKGTFNDDGTWTMPDWAVVRWKQQMETPYSELSESEQDSDRSEADKFLAVIGS
;
A
#
# COMPACT_ATOMS: atom_id res chain seq x y z
N MET A 1 10.81 -32.00 12.04
CA MET A 1 9.86 -30.90 12.33
C MET A 1 10.45 -29.50 12.12
N GLY A 2 11.75 -29.25 12.37
CA GLY A 2 12.35 -27.90 12.22
C GLY A 2 12.47 -27.37 10.79
N VAL A 3 12.87 -28.19 9.81
CA VAL A 3 13.11 -27.75 8.41
C VAL A 3 11.79 -27.40 7.69
N VAL A 4 10.78 -28.26 7.83
CA VAL A 4 9.42 -28.03 7.28
C VAL A 4 8.82 -26.71 7.79
N SER A 5 9.05 -26.36 9.05
CA SER A 5 8.59 -25.11 9.66
C SER A 5 9.31 -23.87 9.09
N VAL A 6 10.59 -23.99 8.71
CA VAL A 6 11.34 -22.91 8.07
C VAL A 6 10.90 -22.71 6.63
N GLU A 7 10.69 -23.80 5.89
CA GLU A 7 10.28 -23.76 4.48
C GLU A 7 8.87 -23.17 4.31
N LEU A 8 7.95 -23.52 5.22
CA LEU A 8 6.62 -22.89 5.30
C LEU A 8 6.70 -21.39 5.60
N ARG A 9 7.57 -20.98 6.53
CA ARG A 9 7.78 -19.54 6.82
C ARG A 9 8.36 -18.79 5.63
N ASN A 10 9.32 -19.38 4.91
CA ASN A 10 9.90 -18.78 3.71
C ASN A 10 8.85 -18.65 2.61
N GLY A 11 8.04 -19.69 2.36
CA GLY A 11 6.97 -19.64 1.37
C GLY A 11 5.91 -18.58 1.70
N LEU A 12 5.52 -18.44 2.97
CA LEU A 12 4.60 -17.38 3.39
C LEU A 12 5.23 -16.00 3.23
N ARG A 13 6.50 -15.84 3.59
CA ARG A 13 7.24 -14.58 3.41
C ARG A 13 7.21 -14.12 1.95
N GLU A 14 7.51 -15.01 1.00
CA GLU A 14 7.52 -14.65 -0.42
C GLU A 14 6.13 -14.23 -0.92
N LYS A 15 5.07 -14.94 -0.50
CA LYS A 15 3.69 -14.54 -0.85
C LYS A 15 3.30 -13.17 -0.28
N LEU A 16 3.68 -12.89 0.97
CA LEU A 16 3.43 -11.59 1.59
C LEU A 16 4.27 -10.49 0.94
N ALA A 17 5.51 -10.78 0.53
CA ALA A 17 6.37 -9.85 -0.18
C ALA A 17 5.82 -9.53 -1.59
N GLU A 18 5.32 -10.54 -2.31
CA GLU A 18 4.64 -10.37 -3.59
C GLU A 18 3.40 -9.46 -3.44
N LEU A 19 2.57 -9.71 -2.42
CA LEU A 19 1.43 -8.85 -2.12
C LEU A 19 1.86 -7.41 -1.79
N ALA A 20 2.84 -7.24 -0.90
CA ALA A 20 3.35 -5.92 -0.52
C ALA A 20 3.88 -5.15 -1.74
N HIS A 21 4.60 -5.80 -2.63
CA HIS A 21 5.09 -5.19 -3.88
C HIS A 21 3.94 -4.82 -4.82
N SER A 22 2.94 -5.70 -4.96
CA SER A 22 1.74 -5.44 -5.76
C SER A 22 0.98 -4.20 -5.26
N GLN A 23 0.73 -4.11 -3.95
CA GLN A 23 0.07 -2.98 -3.31
C GLN A 23 0.87 -1.69 -3.49
N TRP A 24 2.18 -1.71 -3.15
CA TRP A 24 3.06 -0.56 -3.34
C TRP A 24 3.07 -0.08 -4.78
N SER A 25 3.27 -0.98 -5.74
CA SER A 25 3.33 -0.61 -7.16
C SER A 25 1.99 -0.07 -7.67
N GLY A 26 0.86 -0.57 -7.13
CA GLY A 26 -0.48 -0.04 -7.39
C GLY A 26 -0.62 1.40 -6.94
N TRP A 27 -0.21 1.70 -5.70
CA TRP A 27 -0.21 3.05 -5.15
C TRP A 27 0.73 3.99 -5.90
N MET A 28 1.93 3.53 -6.30
CA MET A 28 2.85 4.34 -7.10
C MET A 28 2.26 4.69 -8.46
N ARG A 29 1.63 3.72 -9.16
CA ARG A 29 0.94 3.98 -10.43
C ARG A 29 -0.20 4.99 -10.25
N TYR A 30 -1.02 4.82 -9.22
CA TYR A 30 -2.12 5.75 -8.92
C TYR A 30 -1.62 7.15 -8.60
N LEU A 31 -0.55 7.27 -7.79
CA LEU A 31 0.07 8.54 -7.46
C LEU A 31 0.56 9.24 -8.72
N PHE A 32 1.36 8.57 -9.55
CA PHE A 32 1.91 9.16 -10.76
C PHE A 32 0.84 9.56 -11.79
N ASP A 33 -0.25 8.80 -11.87
CA ASP A 33 -1.42 9.10 -12.72
C ASP A 33 -2.13 10.41 -12.33
N LYS A 34 -1.95 10.92 -11.10
CA LYS A 34 -2.56 12.20 -10.67
C LYS A 34 -1.74 13.43 -11.04
N GLY A 35 -0.47 13.27 -11.36
CA GLY A 35 0.42 14.37 -11.67
C GLY A 35 0.86 14.39 -13.11
N THR A 36 1.85 15.24 -13.40
CA THR A 36 2.40 15.40 -14.73
C THR A 36 3.89 15.10 -14.69
N PHE A 37 4.36 14.24 -15.60
CA PHE A 37 5.79 14.09 -15.85
C PHE A 37 6.27 15.26 -16.71
N ASN A 38 7.34 15.91 -16.27
CA ASN A 38 7.92 17.07 -16.91
C ASN A 38 9.05 16.65 -17.87
N ASP A 39 9.40 17.54 -18.80
CA ASP A 39 10.45 17.29 -19.80
C ASP A 39 11.86 17.08 -19.18
N ASP A 40 12.07 17.57 -17.95
CA ASP A 40 13.32 17.40 -17.20
C ASP A 40 13.38 16.06 -16.42
N GLY A 41 12.38 15.20 -16.59
CA GLY A 41 12.27 13.91 -15.91
C GLY A 41 11.73 14.00 -14.48
N THR A 42 11.36 15.19 -14.00
CA THR A 42 10.67 15.35 -12.73
C THR A 42 9.18 15.04 -12.86
N TRP A 43 8.49 14.98 -11.74
CA TRP A 43 7.04 14.78 -11.69
C TRP A 43 6.41 15.79 -10.74
N THR A 44 5.33 16.43 -11.18
CA THR A 44 4.61 17.46 -10.42
C THR A 44 3.25 16.94 -9.98
N MET A 45 3.04 16.90 -8.65
CA MET A 45 1.77 16.57 -8.02
C MET A 45 0.82 17.77 -8.04
N PRO A 46 -0.48 17.60 -8.30
CA PRO A 46 -1.45 18.68 -8.15
C PRO A 46 -1.69 19.02 -6.67
N ASP A 47 -1.98 20.29 -6.39
CA ASP A 47 -2.16 20.83 -5.04
C ASP A 47 -3.15 20.01 -4.18
N TRP A 48 -4.31 19.67 -4.75
CA TRP A 48 -5.33 18.89 -4.03
C TRP A 48 -4.80 17.54 -3.51
N ALA A 49 -3.90 16.91 -4.26
CA ALA A 49 -3.34 15.61 -3.91
C ALA A 49 -2.26 15.77 -2.83
N VAL A 50 -1.44 16.82 -2.93
CA VAL A 50 -0.46 17.18 -1.89
C VAL A 50 -1.18 17.41 -0.56
N VAL A 51 -2.22 18.25 -0.56
CA VAL A 51 -2.99 18.58 0.65
C VAL A 51 -3.63 17.33 1.24
N ARG A 52 -4.38 16.58 0.41
CA ARG A 52 -5.11 15.39 0.86
C ARG A 52 -4.18 14.31 1.41
N TRP A 53 -3.18 13.89 0.63
CA TRP A 53 -2.33 12.76 1.02
C TRP A 53 -1.38 13.11 2.16
N LYS A 54 -0.93 14.37 2.26
CA LYS A 54 -0.17 14.83 3.43
C LYS A 54 -1.03 14.78 4.69
N GLN A 55 -2.25 15.31 4.65
CA GLN A 55 -3.16 15.26 5.79
C GLN A 55 -3.46 13.81 6.19
N GLN A 56 -3.78 12.95 5.22
CA GLN A 56 -4.05 11.53 5.49
C GLN A 56 -2.84 10.83 6.14
N MET A 57 -1.63 11.04 5.63
CA MET A 57 -0.40 10.47 6.19
C MET A 57 -0.10 10.95 7.62
N GLU A 58 -0.41 12.20 7.94
CA GLU A 58 -0.17 12.80 9.26
C GLU A 58 -1.29 12.47 10.27
N THR A 59 -2.44 11.97 9.82
CA THR A 59 -3.61 11.65 10.66
C THR A 59 -3.52 10.21 11.18
N PRO A 60 -3.60 9.97 12.50
CA PRO A 60 -3.68 8.60 13.03
C PRO A 60 -4.88 7.84 12.46
N TYR A 61 -4.75 6.52 12.23
CA TYR A 61 -5.82 5.68 11.68
C TYR A 61 -7.17 5.86 12.40
N SER A 62 -7.16 5.95 13.74
CA SER A 62 -8.38 6.14 14.55
C SER A 62 -9.10 7.48 14.30
N GLU A 63 -8.42 8.45 13.68
CA GLU A 63 -8.91 9.79 13.37
C GLU A 63 -9.16 10.00 11.87
N LEU A 64 -8.84 9.01 11.02
CA LEU A 64 -9.19 9.02 9.60
C LEU A 64 -10.71 9.01 9.42
N SER A 65 -11.18 9.54 8.30
CA SER A 65 -12.58 9.36 7.91
C SER A 65 -12.88 7.88 7.63
N GLU A 66 -14.15 7.47 7.78
CA GLU A 66 -14.56 6.08 7.49
C GLU A 66 -14.14 5.61 6.10
N SER A 67 -14.25 6.48 5.08
CA SER A 67 -13.84 6.13 3.71
C SER A 67 -12.34 5.88 3.56
N GLU A 68 -11.52 6.54 4.37
CA GLU A 68 -10.07 6.34 4.35
C GLU A 68 -9.70 5.09 5.12
N GLN A 69 -10.33 4.87 6.27
CA GLN A 69 -10.17 3.61 6.99
C GLN A 69 -10.65 2.41 6.16
N ASP A 70 -11.74 2.53 5.40
CA ASP A 70 -12.21 1.49 4.48
C ASP A 70 -11.16 1.15 3.41
N SER A 71 -10.44 2.15 2.92
CA SER A 71 -9.32 1.93 2.00
C SER A 71 -8.20 1.13 2.68
N ASP A 72 -7.82 1.50 3.91
CA ASP A 72 -6.79 0.80 4.67
C ASP A 72 -7.21 -0.64 5.03
N ARG A 73 -8.49 -0.82 5.43
CA ARG A 73 -9.09 -2.14 5.69
C ARG A 73 -9.06 -3.03 4.45
N SER A 74 -9.39 -2.49 3.28
CA SER A 74 -9.32 -3.22 2.01
C SER A 74 -7.90 -3.73 1.69
N GLU A 75 -6.86 -2.94 1.99
CA GLU A 75 -5.47 -3.41 1.85
C GLU A 75 -5.10 -4.45 2.92
N ALA A 76 -5.58 -4.30 4.15
CA ALA A 76 -5.40 -5.26 5.23
C ALA A 76 -6.06 -6.62 4.95
N ASP A 77 -7.27 -6.62 4.40
CA ASP A 77 -8.03 -7.83 4.06
C ASP A 77 -7.28 -8.71 3.03
N LYS A 78 -6.49 -8.10 2.15
CA LYS A 78 -5.64 -8.85 1.21
C LYS A 78 -4.54 -9.63 1.95
N PHE A 79 -3.98 -9.07 3.02
CA PHE A 79 -3.02 -9.80 3.86
C PHE A 79 -3.70 -10.95 4.61
N LEU A 80 -4.90 -10.71 5.16
CA LEU A 80 -5.68 -11.75 5.84
C LEU A 80 -6.00 -12.91 4.89
N ALA A 81 -6.35 -12.62 3.64
CA ALA A 81 -6.57 -13.63 2.60
C ALA A 81 -5.32 -14.48 2.30
N VAL A 82 -4.12 -13.89 2.33
CA VAL A 82 -2.86 -14.64 2.12
C VAL A 82 -2.52 -15.53 3.32
N ILE A 83 -2.82 -15.06 4.54
CA ILE A 83 -2.53 -15.78 5.79
C ILE A 83 -3.63 -16.84 6.08
N GLY A 84 -4.80 -16.70 5.48
CA GLY A 84 -5.95 -17.59 5.66
C GLY A 84 -6.72 -17.33 6.96
N SER A 85 -6.87 -16.05 7.31
CA SER A 85 -7.56 -15.57 8.53
C SER A 85 -8.90 -14.92 8.21
#